data_AF-A0A317FXH4-F1
#
_entry.id   AF-A0A317FXH4-F1
#
_cell.length_a   1.000
_cell.length_b   1.000
_cell.length_c   1.000
_cell.angle_alpha   90.00
_cell.angle_beta   90.00
_cell.angle_gamma   90.00
#
_symmetry.space_group_name_H-M   'P 1'
#
loop_
_entity.id
_entity.type
_entity.pdbx_description
1 polymer ?
#
loop_
_entity_poly.entity_id
_entity_poly.type
_entity_poly.pdbx_seq_one_letter_code
_entity_poly.pdbx_strand_id
1 'polypeptide(L)'
;MPKIIMHLKEQIIMQAEKLLVQEGPEKISIRGVAKACGIAVGTIYNYYPTKDALIADLILHRWSRSKDGMYRSLDGASDLMSGLDIIYEGIRQFTKTNQNIWRATAVSKQFSSSYPQHHKKLSEELSSLISYLFIKFPNERDRLYLKFGQEGLEAFISENILLCYSNKDIDIRLLKIALM
;
A
#
# COMPACT_ATOMS: atom_id res chain seq x y z
N MET A 1 -25.44 5.61 30.50
CA MET A 1 -25.75 5.18 29.12
C MET A 1 -24.45 4.96 28.37
N PRO A 2 -24.22 3.83 27.69
CA PRO A 2 -23.05 3.66 26.83
C PRO A 2 -23.19 4.65 25.66
N LYS A 3 -22.17 5.50 25.43
CA LYS A 3 -22.10 6.30 24.21
C LYS A 3 -21.79 5.34 23.06
N ILE A 4 -22.75 5.13 22.16
CA ILE A 4 -22.48 4.48 20.88
C ILE A 4 -21.64 5.48 20.08
N ILE A 5 -20.35 5.19 19.92
CA ILE A 5 -19.48 5.98 19.05
C ILE A 5 -19.62 5.39 17.65
N MET A 6 -20.34 6.09 16.78
CA MET A 6 -20.40 5.74 15.37
C MET A 6 -18.99 5.80 14.76
N HIS A 7 -18.68 4.86 13.86
CA HIS A 7 -17.37 4.80 13.18
C HIS A 7 -16.17 4.67 14.11
N LEU A 8 -16.35 4.00 15.27
CA LEU A 8 -15.28 3.87 16.27
C LEU A 8 -13.98 3.27 15.70
N LYS A 9 -14.08 2.28 14.80
CA LYS A 9 -12.90 1.71 14.14
C LYS A 9 -12.12 2.76 13.34
N GLU A 10 -12.81 3.59 12.57
CA GLU A 10 -12.20 4.68 11.81
C GLU A 10 -11.59 5.73 12.74
N GLN A 11 -12.25 6.07 13.86
CA GLN A 11 -11.68 6.96 14.86
C GLN A 11 -10.41 6.40 15.49
N ILE A 12 -10.38 5.10 15.81
CA ILE A 12 -9.19 4.42 16.34
C ILE A 12 -8.03 4.55 15.34
N ILE A 13 -8.26 4.24 14.06
CA ILE A 13 -7.23 4.35 13.02
C ILE A 13 -6.75 5.81 12.87
N MET A 14 -7.67 6.77 12.82
CA MET A 14 -7.32 8.20 12.68
C MET A 14 -6.49 8.71 13.86
N GLN A 15 -6.84 8.34 15.09
CA GLN A 15 -6.08 8.75 16.27
C GLN A 15 -4.74 8.03 16.36
N ALA A 16 -4.69 6.73 16.03
CA ALA A 16 -3.45 5.98 15.92
C ALA A 16 -2.50 6.61 14.89
N GLU A 17 -3.02 7.06 13.75
CA GLU A 17 -2.24 7.76 12.73
C GLU A 17 -1.69 9.10 13.23
N LYS A 18 -2.50 9.91 13.92
CA LYS A 18 -2.03 11.18 14.50
C LYS A 18 -0.90 10.95 15.50
N LEU A 19 -1.06 9.99 16.40
CA LEU A 19 -0.02 9.61 17.36
C LEU A 19 1.23 9.09 16.65
N LEU A 20 1.07 8.33 15.57
CA LEU A 20 2.18 7.84 14.77
C LEU A 20 3.04 8.99 14.22
N VAL A 21 2.37 9.99 13.65
CA VAL A 21 3.03 11.14 13.03
C VAL A 21 3.68 12.05 14.07
N GLN A 22 3.05 12.22 15.24
CA GLN A 22 3.52 13.14 16.27
C GLN A 22 4.59 12.54 17.18
N GLU A 23 4.43 11.27 17.59
CA GLU A 23 5.26 10.65 18.62
C GLU A 23 6.13 9.50 18.10
N GLY A 24 5.88 9.06 16.87
CA GLY A 24 6.58 7.94 16.25
C GLY A 24 6.02 6.55 16.65
N PRO A 25 6.42 5.50 15.91
CA PRO A 25 5.86 4.14 16.07
C PRO A 25 6.19 3.48 17.41
N GLU A 26 7.28 3.85 18.05
CA GLU A 26 7.67 3.29 19.36
C GLU A 26 6.71 3.71 20.47
N LYS A 27 6.19 4.94 20.41
CA LYS A 27 5.32 5.52 21.44
C LYS A 27 3.85 5.13 21.32
N ILE A 28 3.43 4.59 20.17
CA ILE A 28 2.07 4.05 20.03
C ILE A 28 1.85 2.89 21.00
N SER A 29 0.73 2.94 21.72
CA SER A 29 0.22 1.85 22.54
C SER A 29 -1.31 1.79 22.48
N ILE A 30 -1.87 0.60 22.66
CA ILE A 30 -3.33 0.39 22.72
C ILE A 30 -3.99 1.32 23.76
N ARG A 31 -3.36 1.49 24.92
CA ARG A 31 -3.83 2.41 25.97
C ARG A 31 -3.77 3.87 25.54
N GLY A 32 -2.69 4.28 24.86
CA GLY A 32 -2.55 5.64 24.33
C GLY A 32 -3.63 5.97 23.30
N VAL A 33 -3.91 5.05 22.38
CA VAL A 33 -4.98 5.23 21.39
C VAL A 33 -6.36 5.25 22.03
N ALA A 34 -6.63 4.39 23.02
CA ALA A 34 -7.89 4.43 23.79
C ALA A 34 -8.10 5.79 24.48
N LYS A 35 -7.03 6.33 25.11
CA LYS A 35 -7.06 7.66 25.72
C LYS A 35 -7.34 8.75 24.68
N ALA A 36 -6.68 8.71 23.52
CA ALA A 36 -6.90 9.67 22.44
C ALA A 36 -8.31 9.61 21.85
N CYS A 37 -8.96 8.44 21.88
CA CYS A 37 -10.34 8.24 21.47
C CYS A 37 -11.37 8.55 22.59
N GLY A 38 -10.92 8.76 23.84
CA GLY A 38 -11.83 8.96 24.98
C GLY A 38 -12.65 7.72 25.35
N ILE A 39 -12.12 6.51 25.09
CA ILE A 39 -12.80 5.23 25.33
C ILE A 39 -12.10 4.39 26.40
N ALA A 40 -12.83 3.44 26.97
CA ALA A 40 -12.25 2.46 27.87
C ALA A 40 -11.24 1.55 27.13
N VAL A 41 -10.14 1.20 27.80
CA VAL A 41 -9.11 0.33 27.23
C VAL A 41 -9.68 -1.05 26.85
N GLY A 42 -10.63 -1.59 27.60
CA GLY A 42 -11.32 -2.84 27.23
C GLY A 42 -12.03 -2.75 25.89
N THR A 43 -12.57 -1.59 25.53
CA THR A 43 -13.27 -1.38 24.25
C THR A 43 -12.33 -1.52 23.07
N ILE A 44 -11.11 -0.98 23.14
CA ILE A 44 -10.16 -1.08 22.02
C ILE A 44 -9.63 -2.51 21.82
N TYR A 45 -9.50 -3.29 22.90
CA TYR A 45 -9.08 -4.70 22.79
C TYR A 45 -10.09 -5.57 22.02
N ASN A 46 -11.36 -5.18 21.98
CA ASN A 46 -12.38 -5.85 21.13
C ASN A 46 -12.13 -5.65 19.63
N TYR A 47 -11.39 -4.60 19.25
CA TYR A 47 -11.06 -4.29 17.85
C TYR A 47 -9.64 -4.72 17.50
N TYR A 48 -8.69 -4.44 18.40
CA TYR A 48 -7.27 -4.68 18.19
C TYR A 48 -6.70 -5.38 19.43
N PRO A 49 -6.65 -6.73 19.42
CA PRO A 49 -6.12 -7.50 20.54
C PRO A 49 -4.65 -7.17 20.86
N THR A 50 -3.88 -6.73 19.87
CA THR A 50 -2.45 -6.41 20.00
C THR A 50 -2.11 -5.07 19.33
N LYS A 51 -0.99 -4.46 19.76
CA LYS A 51 -0.41 -3.28 19.10
C LYS A 51 -0.11 -3.59 17.62
N ASP A 52 0.42 -4.77 17.32
CA ASP A 52 0.78 -5.14 15.95
C ASP A 52 -0.45 -5.26 15.04
N ALA A 53 -1.58 -5.76 15.55
CA ALA A 53 -2.83 -5.80 14.78
C ALA A 53 -3.32 -4.38 14.43
N LEU A 54 -3.22 -3.43 15.36
CA LEU A 54 -3.54 -2.03 15.10
C LEU A 54 -2.60 -1.41 14.06
N ILE A 55 -1.29 -1.64 14.19
CA ILE A 55 -0.30 -1.10 13.25
C ILE A 55 -0.48 -1.70 11.85
N ALA A 56 -0.78 -2.99 11.73
CA ALA A 56 -1.03 -3.63 10.44
C ALA A 56 -2.23 -2.99 9.72
N ASP A 57 -3.36 -2.80 10.42
CA ASP A 57 -4.55 -2.15 9.85
C ASP A 57 -4.28 -0.68 9.48
N LEU A 58 -3.47 0.02 10.29
CA LEU A 58 -3.01 1.38 9.98
C LEU A 58 -2.18 1.42 8.68
N ILE A 59 -1.25 0.48 8.49
CA ILE A 59 -0.44 0.40 7.25
C ILE A 59 -1.34 0.13 6.04
N LEU A 60 -2.31 -0.78 6.15
CA LEU A 60 -3.28 -1.05 5.09
C LEU A 60 -4.12 0.19 4.75
N HIS A 61 -4.55 0.96 5.75
CA HIS A 61 -5.26 2.22 5.55
C HIS A 61 -4.37 3.27 4.84
N ARG A 62 -3.09 3.37 5.22
CA ARG A 62 -2.12 4.24 4.52
C ARG A 62 -1.90 3.79 3.08
N TRP A 63 -1.82 2.48 2.82
CA TRP A 63 -1.67 1.94 1.48
C TRP A 63 -2.88 2.26 0.60
N SER A 64 -4.10 2.07 1.11
CA SER A 64 -5.33 2.42 0.38
C SER A 64 -5.31 3.88 -0.09
N ARG A 65 -4.97 4.82 0.80
CA ARG A 65 -4.87 6.25 0.43
C ARG A 65 -3.76 6.53 -0.58
N SER A 66 -2.62 5.83 -0.46
CA SER A 66 -1.53 5.92 -1.45
C SER A 66 -2.00 5.45 -2.82
N LYS A 67 -2.72 4.33 -2.88
CA LYS A 67 -3.31 3.77 -4.10
C LYS A 67 -4.32 4.71 -4.73
N ASP A 68 -5.20 5.31 -3.95
CA ASP A 68 -6.16 6.29 -4.46
C ASP A 68 -5.44 7.55 -5.00
N GLY A 69 -4.32 7.93 -4.38
CA GLY A 69 -3.42 8.97 -4.90
C GLY A 69 -2.74 8.61 -6.22
N MET A 70 -2.34 7.33 -6.38
CA MET A 70 -1.80 6.82 -7.64
C MET A 70 -2.86 6.91 -8.74
N TYR A 71 -4.08 6.39 -8.53
CA TYR A 71 -5.16 6.49 -9.52
C TYR A 71 -5.41 7.94 -10.00
N ARG A 72 -5.52 8.90 -9.07
CA ARG A 72 -5.66 10.32 -9.42
C ARG A 72 -4.48 10.85 -10.24
N SER A 73 -3.27 10.39 -9.95
CA SER A 73 -2.08 10.80 -10.71
C SER A 73 -2.06 10.18 -12.11
N LEU A 74 -2.57 8.95 -12.28
CA LEU A 74 -2.68 8.28 -13.59
C LEU A 74 -3.65 9.00 -14.54
N ASP A 75 -4.58 9.81 -14.03
CA ASP A 75 -5.42 10.68 -14.86
C ASP A 75 -4.60 11.70 -15.66
N GLY A 76 -3.44 12.12 -15.13
CA GLY A 76 -2.50 13.02 -15.80
C GLY A 76 -1.42 12.34 -16.64
N ALA A 77 -1.37 11.00 -16.70
CA ALA A 77 -0.36 10.29 -17.50
C ALA A 77 -0.51 10.60 -19.00
N SER A 78 0.59 10.87 -19.69
CA SER A 78 0.63 11.17 -21.13
C SER A 78 0.68 9.92 -22.01
N ASP A 79 1.27 8.86 -21.48
CA ASP A 79 1.51 7.58 -22.14
C ASP A 79 1.67 6.46 -21.08
N LEU A 80 1.69 5.20 -21.53
CA LEU A 80 1.84 4.05 -20.65
C LEU A 80 3.10 4.15 -19.76
N MET A 81 4.23 4.61 -20.31
CA MET A 81 5.52 4.63 -19.62
C MET A 81 5.54 5.65 -18.48
N SER A 82 4.97 6.83 -18.70
CA SER A 82 4.75 7.84 -17.65
C SER A 82 3.81 7.32 -16.55
N GLY A 83 2.80 6.50 -16.92
CA GLY A 83 1.92 5.80 -15.99
C GLY A 83 2.67 4.80 -15.11
N LEU A 84 3.59 4.02 -15.69
CA LEU A 84 4.44 3.10 -14.93
C LEU A 84 5.36 3.84 -13.96
N ASP A 85 5.90 4.99 -14.34
CA ASP A 85 6.73 5.82 -13.46
C ASP A 85 5.92 6.31 -12.25
N ILE A 86 4.65 6.72 -12.46
CA ILE A 86 3.74 7.13 -11.38
C ILE A 86 3.50 5.97 -10.39
N ILE A 87 3.25 4.75 -10.89
CA ILE A 87 3.04 3.57 -10.03
C ILE A 87 4.31 3.25 -9.25
N TYR A 88 5.47 3.22 -9.92
CA TYR A 88 6.76 2.92 -9.29
C TYR A 88 7.11 3.93 -8.19
N GLU A 89 6.96 5.22 -8.46
CA GLU A 89 7.21 6.26 -7.46
C GLU A 89 6.18 6.22 -6.32
N GLY A 90 4.92 5.86 -6.61
CA GLY A 90 3.90 5.65 -5.58
C GLY A 90 4.27 4.54 -4.59
N ILE A 91 4.77 3.41 -5.08
CA ILE A 91 5.31 2.31 -4.24
C ILE A 91 6.50 2.81 -3.41
N ARG A 92 7.46 3.48 -4.07
CA ARG A 92 8.67 4.00 -3.42
C ARG A 92 8.36 5.00 -2.31
N GLN A 93 7.44 5.93 -2.54
CA GLN A 93 7.00 6.91 -1.54
C GLN A 93 6.26 6.23 -0.39
N PHE A 94 5.39 5.26 -0.69
CA PHE A 94 4.71 4.49 0.35
C PHE A 94 5.71 3.79 1.26
N THR A 95 6.69 3.07 0.71
CA THR A 95 7.66 2.37 1.55
C THR A 95 8.56 3.34 2.33
N LYS A 96 9.03 4.42 1.69
CA LYS A 96 9.86 5.44 2.34
C LYS A 96 9.15 6.09 3.54
N THR A 97 7.90 6.50 3.36
CA THR A 97 7.10 7.19 4.40
C THR A 97 6.62 6.25 5.52
N ASN A 98 6.76 4.94 5.34
CA ASN A 98 6.45 3.94 6.36
C ASN A 98 7.70 3.32 6.98
N GLN A 99 8.92 3.56 6.47
CA GLN A 99 10.16 2.85 6.86
C GLN A 99 10.39 2.79 8.38
N ASN A 100 10.09 3.88 9.10
CA ASN A 100 10.25 3.93 10.55
C ASN A 100 9.33 2.94 11.29
N ILE A 101 8.12 2.72 10.77
CA ILE A 101 7.17 1.73 11.32
C ILE A 101 7.74 0.32 11.14
N TRP A 102 8.22 0.00 9.93
CA TRP A 102 8.81 -1.31 9.61
C TRP A 102 10.01 -1.63 10.50
N ARG A 103 10.82 -0.62 10.85
CA ARG A 103 11.98 -0.76 11.75
C ARG A 103 11.59 -0.93 13.21
N ALA A 104 10.59 -0.18 13.67
CA ALA A 104 10.23 -0.09 15.08
C ALA A 104 9.24 -1.16 15.57
N THR A 105 8.68 -1.96 14.67
CA THR A 105 7.63 -2.93 15.00
C THR A 105 7.97 -4.33 14.51
N ALA A 106 7.46 -5.34 15.22
CA ALA A 106 7.56 -6.74 14.81
C ALA A 106 6.76 -7.03 13.53
N VAL A 107 6.04 -6.04 13.01
CA VAL A 107 5.36 -6.05 11.72
C VAL A 107 6.31 -6.47 10.60
N SER A 108 7.61 -6.13 10.66
CA SER A 108 8.59 -6.68 9.70
C SER A 108 8.71 -8.21 9.76
N LYS A 109 8.72 -8.81 10.96
CA LYS A 109 8.70 -10.28 11.15
C LYS A 109 7.34 -10.88 10.77
N GLN A 110 6.24 -10.21 11.10
CA GLN A 110 4.89 -10.68 10.81
C GLN A 110 4.54 -10.59 9.31
N PHE A 111 4.96 -9.51 8.64
CA PHE A 111 4.95 -9.39 7.19
C PHE A 111 5.88 -10.40 6.55
N SER A 112 7.03 -10.75 7.16
CA SER A 112 7.89 -11.80 6.61
C SER A 112 7.23 -13.19 6.65
N SER A 113 6.47 -13.51 7.72
CA SER A 113 5.70 -14.76 7.81
C SER A 113 4.46 -14.77 6.93
N SER A 114 3.84 -13.62 6.67
CA SER A 114 2.68 -13.44 5.80
C SER A 114 3.05 -12.89 4.42
N TYR A 115 4.34 -12.93 4.08
CA TYR A 115 4.91 -12.32 2.88
C TYR A 115 4.22 -12.80 1.61
N PRO A 116 3.96 -14.11 1.41
CA PRO A 116 3.31 -14.56 0.19
C PRO A 116 1.90 -13.99 0.00
N GLN A 117 1.13 -13.86 1.08
CA GLN A 117 -0.25 -13.35 1.04
C GLN A 117 -0.29 -11.85 0.81
N HIS A 118 0.58 -11.10 1.49
CA HIS A 118 0.69 -9.65 1.28
C HIS A 118 1.27 -9.30 -0.09
N HIS A 119 2.24 -10.08 -0.56
CA HIS A 119 2.80 -9.95 -1.90
C HIS A 119 1.75 -10.21 -2.97
N LYS A 120 0.99 -11.31 -2.86
CA LYS A 120 -0.10 -11.61 -3.79
C LYS A 120 -1.11 -10.47 -3.87
N LYS A 121 -1.58 -9.99 -2.71
CA LYS A 121 -2.53 -8.87 -2.66
C LYS A 121 -1.97 -7.60 -3.28
N LEU A 122 -0.71 -7.26 -2.98
CA LEU A 122 -0.04 -6.11 -3.57
C LEU A 122 0.05 -6.24 -5.10
N SER A 123 0.44 -7.40 -5.60
CA SER A 123 0.51 -7.68 -7.04
C SER A 123 -0.85 -7.55 -7.73
N GLU A 124 -1.94 -8.02 -7.11
CA GLU A 124 -3.31 -7.85 -7.60
C GLU A 124 -3.75 -6.37 -7.64
N GLU A 125 -3.40 -5.60 -6.60
CA GLU A 125 -3.69 -4.16 -6.54
C GLU A 125 -2.89 -3.36 -7.56
N LEU A 126 -1.63 -3.74 -7.83
CA LEU A 126 -0.84 -3.17 -8.92
C LEU A 126 -1.40 -3.56 -10.28
N SER A 127 -1.83 -4.81 -10.46
CA SER A 127 -2.45 -5.27 -11.71
C SER A 127 -3.70 -4.47 -12.05
N SER A 128 -4.44 -4.03 -11.04
CA SER A 128 -5.59 -3.13 -11.22
C SER A 128 -5.19 -1.74 -11.72
N LEU A 129 -4.07 -1.18 -11.23
CA LEU A 129 -3.51 0.08 -11.74
C LEU A 129 -2.99 -0.06 -13.18
N ILE A 130 -2.38 -1.20 -13.52
CA ILE A 130 -1.96 -1.50 -14.89
C ILE A 130 -3.18 -1.66 -15.82
N SER A 131 -4.22 -2.36 -15.36
CA SER A 131 -5.48 -2.48 -16.10
C SER A 131 -6.09 -1.11 -16.40
N TYR A 132 -6.04 -0.18 -15.43
CA TYR A 132 -6.46 1.20 -15.65
C TYR A 132 -5.66 1.90 -16.75
N LEU A 133 -4.33 1.73 -16.76
CA LEU A 133 -3.48 2.26 -17.82
C LEU A 133 -3.78 1.62 -19.18
N PHE A 134 -4.07 0.33 -19.23
CA PHE A 134 -4.44 -0.37 -20.48
C PHE A 134 -5.78 0.09 -21.05
N ILE A 135 -6.72 0.48 -20.20
CA ILE A 135 -7.97 1.12 -20.63
C ILE A 135 -7.68 2.51 -21.21
N LYS A 136 -6.79 3.27 -20.57
CA LYS A 136 -6.41 4.63 -20.98
C LYS A 136 -5.58 4.67 -22.27
N PHE A 137 -4.70 3.68 -22.46
CA PHE A 137 -3.73 3.59 -23.56
C PHE A 137 -3.95 2.31 -24.37
N PRO A 138 -5.06 2.22 -25.14
CA PRO A 138 -5.45 0.97 -25.80
C PRO A 138 -4.47 0.55 -26.91
N ASN A 139 -3.83 1.49 -27.61
CA ASN A 139 -2.86 1.18 -28.67
C ASN A 139 -1.61 0.49 -28.09
N GLU A 140 -1.09 1.00 -26.97
CA GLU A 140 0.03 0.40 -26.25
C GLU A 140 -0.34 -0.94 -25.65
N ARG A 141 -1.55 -1.06 -25.07
CA ARG A 141 -2.10 -2.34 -24.61
C ARG A 141 -2.12 -3.37 -25.73
N ASP A 142 -2.72 -3.04 -26.87
CA ASP A 142 -2.88 -3.99 -27.99
C ASP A 142 -1.52 -4.41 -28.55
N ARG A 143 -0.57 -3.48 -28.66
CA ARG A 143 0.82 -3.79 -29.01
C ARG A 143 1.46 -4.77 -28.02
N LEU A 144 1.25 -4.56 -26.72
CA LEU A 144 1.80 -5.45 -25.70
C LEU A 144 1.12 -6.82 -25.69
N TYR A 145 -0.20 -6.89 -25.92
CA TYR A 145 -0.91 -8.16 -26.08
C TYR A 145 -0.40 -8.96 -27.28
N LEU A 146 -0.06 -8.29 -28.39
CA LEU A 146 0.59 -8.95 -29.54
C LEU A 146 2.00 -9.45 -29.20
N LYS A 147 2.76 -8.70 -28.37
CA LYS A 147 4.16 -9.01 -28.04
C LYS A 147 4.30 -10.10 -26.98
N PHE A 148 3.47 -10.08 -25.95
CA PHE A 148 3.61 -10.92 -24.74
C PHE A 148 2.43 -11.86 -24.51
N GLY A 149 1.35 -11.72 -25.26
CA GLY A 149 0.07 -12.38 -24.98
C GLY A 149 -0.79 -11.56 -24.01
N GLN A 150 -2.09 -11.86 -24.01
CA GLN A 150 -3.05 -11.19 -23.13
C GLN A 150 -3.09 -11.80 -21.73
N GLU A 151 -3.00 -13.12 -21.64
CA GLU A 151 -3.18 -13.84 -20.39
C GLU A 151 -2.04 -13.53 -19.40
N GLY A 152 -2.39 -12.89 -18.28
CA GLY A 152 -1.46 -12.62 -17.19
C GLY A 152 -0.51 -11.44 -17.42
N LEU A 153 -0.69 -10.62 -18.45
CA LEU A 153 0.22 -9.51 -18.75
C LEU A 153 0.26 -8.46 -17.63
N GLU A 154 -0.88 -8.09 -17.06
CA GLU A 154 -0.96 -7.12 -15.96
C GLU A 154 -0.23 -7.63 -14.72
N ALA A 155 -0.36 -8.93 -14.43
CA ALA A 155 0.36 -9.60 -13.36
C ALA A 155 1.86 -9.63 -13.65
N PHE A 156 2.27 -9.99 -14.88
CA PHE A 156 3.67 -9.97 -15.29
C PHE A 156 4.31 -8.59 -15.11
N ILE A 157 3.65 -7.52 -15.53
CA ILE A 157 4.14 -6.14 -15.35
C ILE A 157 4.23 -5.80 -13.86
N SER A 158 3.21 -6.15 -13.07
CA SER A 158 3.17 -5.90 -11.62
C SER A 158 4.32 -6.59 -10.88
N GLU A 159 4.58 -7.86 -11.19
CA GLU A 159 5.69 -8.64 -10.63
C GLU A 159 7.04 -8.02 -10.99
N ASN A 160 7.21 -7.56 -12.24
CA ASN A 160 8.46 -6.92 -12.65
C ASN A 160 8.65 -5.53 -12.03
N ILE A 161 7.57 -4.78 -11.76
CA ILE A 161 7.65 -3.53 -10.97
C ILE A 161 8.15 -3.83 -9.55
N LEU A 162 7.59 -4.85 -8.90
CA LEU A 162 8.01 -5.26 -7.56
C LEU A 162 9.46 -5.78 -7.54
N LEU A 163 9.88 -6.48 -8.59
CA LEU A 163 11.28 -6.90 -8.78
C LEU A 163 12.22 -5.69 -8.90
N CYS A 164 11.89 -4.71 -9.74
CA CYS A 164 12.67 -3.48 -9.90
C CYS A 164 12.69 -2.63 -8.62
N TYR A 165 11.69 -2.77 -7.75
CA TYR A 165 11.65 -2.07 -6.47
C TYR A 165 12.50 -2.79 -5.40
N SER A 166 12.43 -4.11 -5.34
CA SER A 166 13.09 -4.92 -4.31
C SER A 166 14.56 -5.19 -4.60
N ASN A 167 14.96 -5.19 -5.88
CA ASN A 167 16.33 -5.46 -6.30
C ASN A 167 17.02 -4.18 -6.80
N LYS A 168 18.08 -3.76 -6.09
CA LYS A 168 18.85 -2.55 -6.40
C LYS A 168 19.61 -2.62 -7.72
N ASP A 169 19.86 -3.83 -8.22
CA ASP A 169 20.60 -4.05 -9.46
C ASP A 169 19.68 -3.98 -10.70
N ILE A 170 18.36 -3.91 -10.50
CA ILE A 170 17.36 -3.91 -11.57
C ILE A 170 16.63 -2.56 -11.58
N ASP A 171 17.03 -1.67 -12.50
CA ASP A 171 16.39 -0.36 -12.70
C ASP A 171 15.08 -0.53 -13.49
N ILE A 172 14.03 0.20 -13.09
CA ILE A 172 12.73 0.23 -13.77
C ILE A 172 12.83 0.57 -15.28
N ARG A 173 13.90 1.27 -15.68
CA ARG A 173 14.21 1.53 -17.10
C ARG A 173 14.34 0.26 -17.93
N LEU A 174 14.82 -0.85 -17.35
CA LEU A 174 14.90 -2.13 -18.05
C LEU A 174 13.52 -2.68 -18.40
N LEU A 175 12.57 -2.61 -17.46
CA LEU A 175 11.18 -2.98 -17.71
C LEU A 175 10.57 -2.11 -18.80
N LYS A 176 10.79 -0.79 -18.75
CA LYS A 176 10.28 0.14 -19.75
C LYS A 176 10.82 -0.17 -21.16
N ILE A 177 12.12 -0.44 -21.30
CA ILE A 177 12.71 -0.86 -22.57
C ILE A 177 12.07 -2.16 -23.07
N ALA A 178 11.83 -3.14 -22.19
CA ALA A 178 11.18 -4.39 -22.56
C ALA A 178 9.73 -4.18 -23.03
N LEU A 179 9.04 -3.17 -22.51
CA LEU A 179 7.65 -2.85 -22.85
C LEU A 179 7.51 -1.88 -24.05
N MET A 180 8.58 -1.20 -24.47
CA MET A 180 8.60 -0.37 -25.68
C MET A 180 8.51 -1.20 -26.96
#